data_AF-A0A939TDR8-F1
#
_entry.id   AF-A0A939TDR8-F1
#
_cell.length_a   1.000
_cell.length_b   1.000
_cell.length_c   1.000
_cell.angle_alpha   90.00
_cell.angle_beta   90.00
_cell.angle_gamma   90.00
#
_symmetry.space_group_name_H-M   'P 1'
#
loop_
_entity.id
_entity.type
_entity.pdbx_description
1 polymer ?
#
loop_
_entity_poly.entity_id
_entity_poly.type
_entity_poly.pdbx_seq_one_letter_code
_entity_poly.pdbx_strand_id
1 'polypeptide(L)' 'MLIDCDGCQVRGTGCGDCVVTTLLAAPATAPAGEVDIDEEERRALQVLADLDMVPPLRLAHRRGRAS' A
#
# COMPACT_ATOMS: atom_id res chain seq x y z
N MET A 1 -11.28 13.67 16.29
CA MET A 1 -10.87 14.51 15.14
C MET A 1 -12.03 14.56 14.17
N LEU A 2 -12.44 15.75 13.72
CA LEU A 2 -13.56 15.91 12.78
C LEU A 2 -13.00 16.38 11.44
N ILE A 3 -13.26 15.63 10.37
CA ILE A 3 -12.91 16.00 9.01
C ILE A 3 -14.14 16.71 8.42
N ASP A 4 -14.03 18.02 8.17
CA ASP A 4 -15.08 18.80 7.52
C ASP A 4 -14.96 18.64 5.99
N CYS A 5 -15.57 17.57 5.49
CA CYS A 5 -15.66 17.33 4.05
C CYS A 5 -16.56 18.35 3.35
N ASP A 6 -17.47 19.05 4.06
CA ASP A 6 -18.43 19.96 3.46
C ASP A 6 -17.77 21.29 3.03
N GLY A 7 -16.76 21.76 3.77
CA GLY A 7 -15.94 22.93 3.41
C GLY A 7 -14.76 22.67 2.46
N CYS A 8 -14.57 21.44 1.96
CA CYS A 8 -13.37 21.09 1.18
C CYS A 8 -13.39 21.71 -0.24
N GLN A 9 -12.35 22.46 -0.59
CA GLN A 9 -12.29 23.21 -1.86
C GLN A 9 -12.17 22.34 -3.12
N VAL A 10 -11.68 21.10 -2.96
CA VAL A 10 -11.57 20.09 -4.03
C VAL A 10 -12.57 18.95 -3.83
N ARG A 11 -13.58 19.17 -2.98
CA ARG A 11 -14.61 18.16 -2.70
C ARG A 11 -15.30 17.76 -4.00
N GLY A 12 -15.41 16.44 -4.20
CA GLY A 12 -15.98 15.86 -5.41
C GLY A 12 -14.93 15.57 -6.49
N THR A 13 -13.98 16.47 -6.74
CA THR A 13 -12.98 16.29 -7.82
C THR A 13 -11.67 15.65 -7.38
N GLY A 14 -11.23 15.88 -6.13
CA GLY A 14 -10.01 15.31 -5.55
C GLY A 14 -10.27 14.28 -4.44
N CYS A 15 -11.49 13.74 -4.35
CA CYS A 15 -11.86 12.81 -3.28
C CYS A 15 -11.40 11.37 -3.55
N GLY A 16 -11.24 10.99 -4.82
CA GLY A 16 -10.95 9.61 -5.21
C GLY A 16 -9.53 9.13 -4.89
N ASP A 17 -8.57 10.05 -4.92
CA ASP A 17 -7.15 9.88 -4.53
C ASP A 17 -6.85 10.58 -3.20
N CYS A 18 -7.90 10.96 -2.45
CA CYS A 18 -7.76 11.66 -1.19
C CYS A 18 -7.21 10.74 -0.10
N VAL A 19 -6.29 11.25 0.70
CA VAL A 19 -5.76 10.58 1.88
C VAL A 19 -6.85 10.16 2.88
N VAL A 20 -7.97 10.89 2.96
CA VAL A 20 -9.11 10.52 3.82
C VAL A 20 -9.72 9.19 3.36
N THR A 21 -9.80 8.98 2.05
CA THR A 21 -10.24 7.72 1.46
C THR A 21 -9.23 6.61 1.76
N THR A 22 -7.91 6.86 1.64
CA THR A 22 -6.86 5.89 1.99
C THR A 22 -6.80 5.55 3.48
N LEU A 23 -7.08 6.50 4.37
CA LEU A 23 -7.02 6.32 5.82
C LEU A 23 -8.26 5.61 6.37
N LEU A 24 -9.43 5.85 5.76
CA LEU A 24 -10.69 5.21 6.14
C LEU A 24 -10.92 3.89 5.39
N ALA A 25 -10.30 3.71 4.22
CA ALA A 25 -10.08 2.37 3.67
C ALA A 25 -9.07 1.68 4.60
N ALA A 26 -9.52 0.79 5.47
CA ALA A 26 -8.65 0.17 6.49
C ALA A 26 -7.34 -0.38 5.91
N PRO A 27 -6.18 -0.13 6.57
CA PRO A 27 -5.14 -1.16 6.63
C PRO A 27 -4.33 -1.04 7.93
N ALA A 28 -4.72 -1.67 9.05
CA ALA A 28 -3.99 -1.40 10.30
C ALA A 28 -3.97 -2.49 11.38
N THR A 29 -4.57 -3.67 11.18
CA THR A 29 -4.49 -4.78 12.16
C THR A 29 -3.83 -6.05 11.63
N ALA A 30 -3.44 -6.10 10.35
CA ALA A 30 -2.47 -7.10 9.94
C ALA A 30 -1.13 -6.67 10.54
N PRO A 31 -0.46 -7.50 11.38
CA PRO A 31 0.85 -7.15 11.87
C PRO A 31 1.75 -6.79 10.68
N ALA A 32 2.57 -5.73 10.81
CA ALA A 32 3.66 -5.42 9.89
C ALA A 32 4.80 -6.44 10.02
N GLY A 33 4.43 -7.73 9.99
CA GLY A 33 5.25 -8.87 10.32
C GLY A 33 4.81 -10.01 9.42
N GLU A 34 5.69 -10.33 8.47
CA GLU A 34 5.58 -11.44 7.52
C GLU A 34 4.36 -11.31 6.58
N VAL A 35 4.50 -10.41 5.59
CA VAL A 35 3.86 -10.65 4.30
C VAL A 35 4.64 -11.80 3.67
N ASP A 36 4.09 -13.00 3.72
CA ASP A 36 4.60 -14.14 2.95
C ASP A 36 4.25 -13.87 1.49
N ILE A 37 5.22 -13.35 0.75
CA ILE A 37 5.11 -13.14 -0.68
C ILE A 37 5.85 -14.29 -1.33
N ASP A 38 5.12 -15.16 -2.01
CA ASP A 38 5.74 -16.23 -2.76
C ASP A 38 6.42 -15.70 -4.04
N GLU A 39 7.13 -16.57 -4.75
CA GLU A 39 7.89 -16.16 -5.94
C GLU A 39 6.98 -15.75 -7.12
N GLU A 40 5.75 -16.23 -7.17
CA GLU A 40 4.77 -15.81 -8.18
C GLU A 40 4.25 -14.40 -7.88
N GLU A 41 3.87 -14.14 -6.64
CA GLU A 41 3.43 -12.81 -6.18
C GLU A 41 4.55 -11.78 -6.29
N ARG A 42 5.80 -12.16 -5.99
CA ARG A 42 6.98 -11.31 -6.17
C ARG A 42 7.16 -10.91 -7.64
N ARG A 43 6.94 -11.86 -8.57
CA ARG A 43 7.00 -11.60 -10.01
C ARG A 43 5.86 -10.69 -10.46
N ALA A 44 4.65 -10.91 -9.96
CA ALA A 44 3.51 -10.04 -10.25
C ALA A 44 3.77 -8.59 -9.82
N LEU A 45 4.25 -8.39 -8.59
CA LEU A 45 4.60 -7.05 -8.08
C LEU A 45 5.76 -6.40 -8.85
N GLN A 46 6.71 -7.19 -9.36
CA GLN A 46 7.78 -6.68 -10.21
C GLN A 46 7.23 -6.17 -11.55
N VAL A 47 6.33 -6.90 -12.20
CA VAL A 47 5.68 -6.46 -13.45
C VAL A 47 4.92 -5.14 -13.24
N LEU A 48 4.22 -4.99 -12.11
CA LEU A 48 3.52 -3.74 -11.79
C LEU A 48 4.48 -2.56 -11.57
N ALA A 49 5.64 -2.82 -10.98
CA ALA A 49 6.67 -1.81 -10.78
C ALA A 49 7.35 -1.39 -12.09
N ASP A 50 7.61 -2.35 -12.99
CA ASP A 50 8.19 -2.07 -14.32
C ASP A 50 7.26 -1.19 -15.19
N LEU A 51 5.96 -1.16 -14.84
CA LEU A 51 4.93 -0.34 -15.48
C LEU A 51 4.59 0.95 -14.69
N ASP A 52 5.39 1.32 -13.68
CA ASP A 52 5.20 2.50 -12.82
C ASP A 52 3.88 2.54 -12.02
N MET A 53 3.19 1.40 -11.90
CA MET A 53 1.90 1.33 -11.20
C MET A 53 2.06 1.23 -9.68
N VAL A 54 3.18 0.66 -9.23
CA VAL A 54 3.55 0.55 -7.82
C VAL A 54 5.03 0.84 -7.66
N PRO A 55 5.48 1.25 -6.47
CA PRO A 55 6.91 1.34 -6.20
C PRO A 55 7.58 -0.04 -6.35
N PRO A 56 8.82 -0.11 -6.85
CA PRO A 56 9.58 -1.35 -6.91
C PRO A 56 9.66 -2.05 -5.55
N LEU A 57 9.66 -3.39 -5.62
CA LEU A 57 9.77 -4.27 -4.47
C LEU A 57 11.11 -4.04 -3.75
N ARG A 58 11.08 -3.53 -2.52
CA ARG A 58 12.26 -3.23 -1.68
C ARG A 58 12.40 -4.19 -0.49
N LEU A 59 11.83 -5.39 -0.57
CA LEU A 59 11.92 -6.38 0.50
C LEU A 59 13.34 -6.97 0.55
N ALA A 60 13.96 -6.96 1.74
CA ALA A 60 15.23 -7.63 2.00
C ALA A 60 14.96 -9.05 2.51
N HIS A 61 15.38 -10.07 1.77
CA HIS A 61 15.28 -11.46 2.22
C HIS A 61 16.12 -11.65 3.49
N ARG A 62 15.48 -12.01 4.61
CA ARG A 62 16.20 -12.50 5.79
C ARG A 62 16.80 -13.86 5.43
N ARG A 63 18.09 -13.89 5.09
CA ARG A 63 18.82 -15.16 4.93
C ARG A 63 18.60 -16.01 6.18
N GLY A 64 17.94 -17.15 6.01
CA GLY A 64 17.62 -18.08 7.10
C GLY A 64 18.89 -18.47 7.86
N ARG A 65 18.77 -18.51 9.20
CA ARG A 65 19.79 -19.07 10.09
C ARG A 65 19.91 -20.56 9.75
N ALA A 66 21.02 -20.97 9.14
CA ALA A 66 21.32 -22.40 8.97
C ALA A 66 21.34 -23.06 10.36
N SER A 67 20.48 -24.06 10.54
CA SER A 67 20.54 -25.02 11.66
C SER A 67 21.08 -26.34 11.13
#